data_AF-A0AAU5HCY3-F1
#
_entry.id   AF-A0AAU5HCY3-F1
#
_cell.length_a   1.000
_cell.length_b   1.000
_cell.length_c   1.000
_cell.angle_alpha   90.00
_cell.angle_beta   90.00
_cell.angle_gamma   90.00
#
_symmetry.space_group_name_H-M   'P 1'
#
loop_
_entity.id
_entity.type
_entity.pdbx_description
1 polymer ?
#
loop_
_entity_poly.entity_id
_entity_poly.type
_entity_poly.pdbx_seq_one_letter_code
_entity_poly.pdbx_strand_id
1 'polypeptide(L)'
;MTLIPCDFDPGVAADDPRVARYTLAQQVFASDPASVWEAREMVRRALLEHGQHCLVGTALQVVSELVTNGIVHGCVGAEITLTVKRLGYRTAYIDVAGRSEGRPVLRSSDLSEEGGRGLLLVDLLAQRWGWRMGEDNGLLHTWCLLEGAQALVA
;
A
#
# COMPACT_ATOMS: atom_id res chain seq x y z
N MET A 1 13.66 13.03 12.36
CA MET A 1 13.18 11.63 12.21
C MET A 1 11.76 11.57 12.75
N THR A 2 10.77 11.68 11.87
CA THR A 2 9.35 11.58 12.26
C THR A 2 9.03 10.11 12.43
N LEU A 3 8.62 9.70 13.63
CA LEU A 3 8.16 8.34 13.88
C LEU A 3 6.88 8.13 13.07
N ILE A 4 6.92 7.18 12.13
CA ILE A 4 5.71 6.69 11.45
C ILE A 4 4.80 6.13 12.55
N PRO A 5 3.56 6.59 12.70
CA PRO A 5 2.71 6.08 13.77
C PRO A 5 2.44 4.59 13.53
N CYS A 6 2.77 3.75 14.50
CA CYS A 6 2.18 2.41 14.67
C CYS A 6 0.71 2.57 15.09
N ASP A 7 -0.07 3.28 14.27
CA ASP A 7 -1.47 3.53 14.50
C ASP A 7 -2.32 2.32 14.13
N PHE A 8 -3.56 2.31 14.60
CA PHE A 8 -4.58 1.31 14.27
C PHE A 8 -4.71 1.14 12.75
N ASP A 9 -4.37 -0.04 12.26
CA ASP A 9 -4.56 -0.48 10.88
C ASP A 9 -6.04 -0.83 10.64
N PRO A 10 -6.79 0.00 9.87
CA PRO A 10 -8.20 -0.26 9.60
C PRO A 10 -8.41 -1.49 8.70
N GLY A 11 -7.37 -1.97 8.02
CA GLY A 11 -7.38 -3.16 7.19
C GLY A 11 -7.46 -4.47 7.97
N VAL A 12 -6.98 -4.49 9.22
CA VAL A 12 -7.07 -5.66 10.12
C VAL A 12 -8.50 -5.85 10.63
N ALA A 13 -9.21 -4.77 10.95
CA ALA A 13 -10.64 -4.83 11.24
C ALA A 13 -11.47 -5.32 10.03
N ALA A 14 -10.89 -5.26 8.83
CA ALA A 14 -11.47 -5.75 7.58
C ALA A 14 -11.06 -7.18 7.20
N ASP A 15 -10.34 -7.91 8.05
CA ASP A 15 -10.10 -9.36 7.91
C ASP A 15 -11.18 -10.23 8.58
N ASP A 16 -12.23 -9.63 9.15
CA ASP A 16 -13.46 -10.34 9.48
C ASP A 16 -14.04 -10.97 8.19
N PRO A 17 -14.34 -12.28 8.15
CA PRO A 17 -14.87 -12.96 6.96
C PRO A 17 -16.19 -12.35 6.42
N ARG A 18 -16.92 -11.56 7.22
CA ARG A 18 -18.08 -10.76 6.77
C ARG A 18 -17.69 -9.56 5.91
N VAL A 19 -16.44 -9.11 6.04
CA VAL A 19 -15.82 -7.96 5.39
C VAL A 19 -14.97 -8.37 4.17
N ALA A 20 -14.79 -9.67 3.91
CA ALA A 20 -14.19 -10.18 2.66
C ALA A 20 -14.89 -9.68 1.37
N ARG A 21 -16.17 -9.26 1.47
CA ARG A 21 -16.92 -8.58 0.39
C ARG A 21 -16.30 -7.26 -0.07
N TYR A 22 -15.31 -6.75 0.67
CA TYR A 22 -14.63 -5.50 0.37
C TYR A 22 -13.24 -5.70 -0.23
N THR A 23 -12.69 -6.92 -0.23
CA THR A 23 -11.43 -7.19 -0.95
C THR A 23 -11.70 -7.12 -2.45
N LEU A 24 -11.09 -6.14 -3.10
CA LEU A 24 -11.21 -5.92 -4.54
C LEU A 24 -10.25 -6.82 -5.30
N ALA A 25 -9.04 -7.00 -4.76
CA ALA A 25 -8.05 -7.92 -5.30
C ALA A 25 -6.98 -8.26 -4.27
N GLN A 26 -6.38 -9.43 -4.43
CA GLN A 26 -5.19 -9.85 -3.70
C GLN A 26 -4.35 -10.71 -4.63
N GLN A 27 -3.06 -10.43 -4.71
CA GLN A 27 -2.14 -11.20 -5.54
C GLN A 27 -0.75 -11.24 -4.92
N VAL A 28 -0.05 -12.36 -5.14
CA VAL A 28 1.34 -12.56 -4.78
C VAL A 28 2.21 -12.29 -6.00
N PHE A 29 3.29 -11.55 -5.79
CA PHE A 29 4.27 -11.16 -6.79
C PHE A 29 5.65 -11.62 -6.35
N ALA A 30 6.53 -11.90 -7.32
CA ALA A 30 7.94 -12.09 -7.05
C ALA A 30 8.56 -10.76 -6.60
N SER A 31 9.61 -10.81 -5.77
CA SER A 31 10.45 -9.64 -5.47
C SER A 31 11.36 -9.33 -6.67
N ASP A 32 10.75 -8.87 -7.77
CA ASP A 32 11.41 -8.49 -9.03
C ASP A 32 10.88 -7.10 -9.48
N PRO A 33 11.74 -6.18 -9.95
CA PRO A 33 11.32 -4.89 -10.49
C PRO A 33 10.18 -4.94 -11.54
N ALA A 34 10.08 -6.01 -12.32
CA ALA A 34 8.99 -6.21 -13.29
C ALA A 34 7.62 -6.30 -12.61
N SER A 35 7.56 -6.82 -11.38
CA SER A 35 6.33 -6.97 -10.61
C SER A 35 5.70 -5.64 -10.19
N VAL A 36 6.44 -4.52 -10.23
CA VAL A 36 5.87 -3.18 -9.99
C VAL A 36 4.80 -2.84 -11.04
N TRP A 37 5.06 -3.19 -12.31
CA TRP A 37 4.09 -2.96 -13.37
C TRP A 37 2.86 -3.84 -13.21
N GLU A 38 3.06 -5.12 -12.88
CA GLU A 38 1.99 -6.10 -12.67
C GLU A 38 1.09 -5.71 -11.49
N ALA A 39 1.70 -5.31 -10.37
CA ALA A 39 1.01 -4.82 -9.19
C ALA A 39 0.12 -3.61 -9.50
N ARG A 40 0.65 -2.63 -10.25
CA ARG A 40 -0.12 -1.47 -10.71
C ARG A 40 -1.29 -1.88 -11.59
N GLU A 41 -1.08 -2.79 -12.53
CA GLU A 41 -2.13 -3.20 -13.44
C GLU A 41 -3.26 -3.96 -12.72
N MET A 42 -2.90 -4.81 -11.75
CA MET A 42 -3.85 -5.47 -10.87
C MET A 42 -4.70 -4.44 -10.10
N VAL A 43 -4.06 -3.44 -9.49
CA VAL A 43 -4.76 -2.38 -8.72
C VAL A 43 -5.65 -1.54 -9.63
N ARG A 44 -5.16 -1.17 -10.83
CA ARG A 44 -5.94 -0.42 -11.82
C ARG A 44 -7.24 -1.15 -12.14
N ARG A 45 -7.15 -2.44 -12.50
CA ARG A 45 -8.32 -3.26 -12.85
C ARG A 45 -9.29 -3.35 -11.70
N ALA A 46 -8.79 -3.71 -10.51
CA ALA A 46 -9.61 -3.82 -9.30
C ALA A 46 -10.38 -2.52 -9.00
N LEU A 47 -9.72 -1.36 -9.06
CA LEU A 47 -10.40 -0.09 -8.77
C LEU A 47 -11.41 0.30 -9.86
N LEU A 48 -11.12 0.06 -11.13
CA LEU A 48 -12.04 0.37 -12.23
C LEU A 48 -13.27 -0.54 -12.21
N GLU A 49 -13.07 -1.86 -12.08
CA GLU A 49 -14.16 -2.85 -12.06
C GLU A 49 -15.13 -2.62 -10.88
N HIS A 50 -14.63 -2.01 -9.80
CA HIS A 50 -15.42 -1.73 -8.60
C HIS A 50 -15.82 -0.25 -8.43
N GLY A 51 -15.71 0.56 -9.49
CA GLY A 51 -16.23 1.94 -9.53
C GLY A 51 -15.43 2.97 -8.72
N GLN A 52 -14.22 2.63 -8.27
CA GLN A 52 -13.31 3.49 -7.50
C GLN A 52 -12.43 4.38 -8.41
N HIS A 53 -12.99 4.92 -9.49
CA HIS A 53 -12.22 5.55 -10.58
C HIS A 53 -11.39 6.75 -10.10
N CYS A 54 -11.93 7.52 -9.14
CA CYS A 54 -11.24 8.69 -8.58
C CYS A 54 -9.97 8.35 -7.78
N LEU A 55 -9.78 7.08 -7.40
CA LEU A 55 -8.61 6.65 -6.63
C LEU A 55 -7.48 6.14 -7.52
N VAL A 56 -7.74 5.84 -8.81
CA VAL A 56 -6.79 5.14 -9.69
C VAL A 56 -5.45 5.87 -9.77
N GLY A 57 -5.44 7.18 -10.05
CA GLY A 57 -4.18 7.93 -10.17
C GLY A 57 -3.31 7.83 -8.90
N THR A 58 -3.90 8.18 -7.76
CA THR A 58 -3.24 8.15 -6.45
C THR A 58 -2.80 6.74 -6.06
N ALA A 59 -3.66 5.74 -6.26
CA ALA A 59 -3.38 4.36 -5.91
C ALA A 59 -2.20 3.79 -6.68
N LEU A 60 -2.09 4.08 -7.98
CA LEU A 60 -0.98 3.58 -8.80
C LEU A 60 0.36 4.18 -8.40
N GLN A 61 0.36 5.45 -7.97
CA GLN A 61 1.57 6.10 -7.48
C GLN A 61 2.01 5.49 -6.14
N VAL A 62 1.07 5.36 -5.20
CA VAL A 62 1.35 4.76 -3.88
C VAL A 62 1.79 3.29 -4.00
N VAL A 63 1.12 2.49 -4.83
CA VAL A 63 1.51 1.09 -5.07
C VAL A 63 2.90 0.98 -5.65
N SER A 64 3.29 1.88 -6.55
CA SER A 64 4.65 1.88 -7.09
C SER A 64 5.67 2.04 -5.97
N GLU A 65 5.47 3.01 -5.08
CA GLU A 65 6.39 3.25 -3.97
C GLU A 65 6.39 2.11 -2.95
N LEU A 66 5.22 1.60 -2.56
CA LEU A 66 5.14 0.53 -1.56
C LEU A 66 5.72 -0.80 -2.07
N VAL A 67 5.44 -1.17 -3.32
CA VAL A 67 5.98 -2.40 -3.91
C VAL A 67 7.47 -2.25 -4.18
N THR A 68 7.94 -1.12 -4.70
CA THR A 68 9.38 -0.86 -4.85
C THR A 68 10.08 -0.91 -3.51
N ASN A 69 9.52 -0.32 -2.45
CA ASN A 69 10.06 -0.40 -1.10
C ASN A 69 10.14 -1.86 -0.61
N GLY A 70 9.09 -2.66 -0.87
CA GLY A 70 9.08 -4.09 -0.56
C GLY A 70 10.13 -4.90 -1.33
N ILE A 71 10.41 -4.56 -2.60
CA ILE A 71 11.43 -5.22 -3.41
C ILE A 71 12.85 -4.84 -2.95
N VAL A 72 13.09 -3.54 -2.74
CA VAL A 72 14.42 -3.00 -2.44
C VAL A 72 14.86 -3.36 -1.02
N HIS A 73 13.93 -3.39 -0.06
CA HIS A 73 14.24 -3.61 1.36
C HIS A 73 13.76 -4.98 1.87
N GLY A 74 13.06 -5.76 1.05
CA GLY A 74 12.66 -7.12 1.37
C GLY A 74 13.82 -8.11 1.28
N CYS A 75 13.57 -9.34 1.75
CA CYS A 75 14.55 -10.41 1.63
C CYS A 75 14.69 -10.86 0.16
N VAL A 76 15.92 -11.18 -0.27
CA VAL A 76 16.20 -11.68 -1.61
C VAL A 76 15.40 -12.97 -1.89
N GLY A 77 14.69 -13.00 -3.02
CA GLY A 77 13.86 -14.14 -3.42
C GLY A 77 12.57 -14.31 -2.62
N ALA A 78 12.21 -13.35 -1.77
CA ALA A 78 10.91 -13.35 -1.10
C ALA A 78 9.78 -12.98 -2.06
N GLU A 79 8.56 -13.31 -1.65
CA GLU A 79 7.33 -12.90 -2.32
C GLU A 79 6.74 -11.67 -1.63
N ILE A 80 5.97 -10.91 -2.42
CA ILE A 80 5.22 -9.73 -1.97
C ILE A 80 3.74 -10.01 -2.19
N THR A 81 2.95 -9.94 -1.14
CA THR A 81 1.48 -9.99 -1.22
C THR A 81 0.94 -8.57 -1.24
N LEU A 82 0.21 -8.22 -2.29
CA LEU A 82 -0.49 -6.94 -2.40
C LEU A 82 -1.99 -7.17 -2.31
N THR A 83 -2.64 -6.47 -1.37
CA THR A 83 -4.08 -6.56 -1.11
C THR A 83 -4.72 -5.19 -1.26
N VAL A 84 -5.84 -5.13 -1.98
CA VAL A 84 -6.66 -3.93 -2.16
C VAL A 84 -8.05 -4.18 -1.57
N LYS A 85 -8.49 -3.34 -0.65
CA LYS A 85 -9.82 -3.39 -0.04
C LYS A 85 -10.57 -2.07 -0.24
N ARG A 86 -11.89 -2.11 -0.35
CA ARG A 86 -12.77 -0.94 -0.35
C ARG A 86 -13.33 -0.73 1.05
N LEU A 87 -12.96 0.35 1.75
CA LEU A 87 -13.48 0.64 3.08
C LEU A 87 -14.63 1.66 3.09
N GLY A 88 -15.01 2.19 1.93
CA GLY A 88 -16.09 3.16 1.78
C GLY A 88 -16.41 3.44 0.32
N TYR A 89 -17.31 4.39 0.07
CA TYR A 89 -17.72 4.74 -1.30
C TYR A 89 -16.54 5.24 -2.16
N ARG A 90 -15.58 5.95 -1.57
CA ARG A 90 -14.40 6.50 -2.23
C ARG A 90 -13.16 6.32 -1.37
N THR A 91 -13.10 5.19 -0.68
CA THR A 91 -12.05 4.90 0.29
C THR A 91 -11.49 3.53 -0.02
N ALA A 92 -10.20 3.48 -0.35
CA ALA A 92 -9.49 2.23 -0.59
C ALA A 92 -8.37 2.06 0.42
N TYR A 93 -8.20 0.83 0.88
CA TYR A 93 -7.08 0.38 1.69
C TYR A 93 -6.17 -0.46 0.81
N ILE A 94 -4.88 -0.19 0.87
CA ILE A 94 -3.84 -0.89 0.12
C ILE A 94 -2.83 -1.40 1.13
N ASP A 95 -2.47 -2.68 1.04
CA ASP A 95 -1.51 -3.32 1.91
C ASP A 95 -0.49 -4.11 1.09
N VAL A 96 0.78 -3.92 1.42
CA VAL A 96 1.91 -4.65 0.86
C VAL A 96 2.58 -5.41 1.99
N ALA A 97 2.50 -6.74 1.92
CA ALA A 97 3.08 -7.64 2.91
C ALA A 97 4.25 -8.42 2.31
N GLY A 98 5.35 -8.52 3.04
CA GLY A 98 6.52 -9.27 2.60
C GLY A 98 7.48 -9.60 3.73
N ARG A 99 8.46 -10.47 3.44
CA ARG A 99 9.57 -10.72 4.35
C ARG A 99 10.53 -9.53 4.28
N SER A 100 10.88 -8.98 5.44
CA SER A 100 11.81 -7.86 5.57
C SER A 100 12.72 -8.08 6.77
N GLU A 101 13.98 -7.68 6.66
CA GLU A 101 14.95 -7.67 7.76
C GLU A 101 14.88 -6.38 8.61
N GLY A 102 14.13 -5.38 8.14
CA GLY A 102 13.99 -4.08 8.79
C GLY A 102 12.58 -3.51 8.74
N ARG A 103 12.35 -2.43 9.47
CA ARG A 103 11.08 -1.69 9.45
C ARG A 103 11.13 -0.59 8.38
N PRO A 104 9.99 -0.17 7.79
CA PRO A 104 9.97 0.99 6.90
C PRO A 104 10.44 2.21 7.69
N VAL A 105 11.41 2.94 7.15
CA VAL A 105 11.91 4.17 7.77
C VAL A 105 11.62 5.32 6.83
N LEU A 106 10.82 6.27 7.28
CA LEU A 106 10.62 7.52 6.55
C LEU A 106 11.90 8.35 6.67
N ARG A 107 12.66 8.41 5.57
CA ARG A 107 13.88 9.21 5.49
C ARG A 107 13.60 10.50 4.74
N SER A 108 13.95 11.63 5.34
CA SER A 108 14.20 12.86 4.59
C SER A 108 15.54 12.65 3.88
N SER A 109 15.53 12.16 2.64
CA SER A 109 16.74 12.13 1.84
C SER A 109 17.24 13.57 1.66
N ASP A 110 18.53 13.80 1.87
CA ASP A 110 19.18 14.96 1.27
C ASP A 110 18.92 14.91 -0.23
N LEU A 111 18.74 16.08 -0.86
CA LEU A 111 18.22 16.18 -2.23
C LEU A 111 19.05 15.40 -3.28
N SER A 112 20.26 14.96 -2.94
CA SER A 112 21.18 14.15 -3.74
C SER A 112 21.00 12.63 -3.66
N GLU A 113 20.24 12.09 -2.71
CA GLU A 113 19.99 10.63 -2.62
C GLU A 113 18.63 10.26 -3.24
N GLU A 114 18.66 9.48 -4.31
CA GLU A 114 17.46 9.07 -5.06
C GLU A 114 16.58 8.05 -4.28
N GLY A 115 17.18 7.30 -3.35
CA GLY A 115 16.51 6.25 -2.58
C GLY A 115 16.01 6.72 -1.22
N GLY A 116 14.81 7.29 -1.15
CA GLY A 116 14.18 7.60 0.14
C GLY A 116 12.91 8.44 0.11
N ARG A 117 12.50 8.93 -1.07
CA ARG A 117 11.31 9.78 -1.23
C ARG A 117 10.00 9.01 -1.31
N GLY A 118 10.02 7.70 -1.54
CA GLY A 118 8.81 6.93 -1.79
C GLY A 118 7.81 6.98 -0.66
N LEU A 119 8.26 6.81 0.58
CA LEU A 119 7.37 6.93 1.75
C LEU A 119 6.95 8.37 2.03
N LEU A 120 7.71 9.40 1.62
CA LEU A 120 7.26 10.78 1.68
C LEU A 120 6.10 11.03 0.69
N LEU A 121 6.16 10.41 -0.49
CA LEU A 121 5.09 10.48 -1.47
C LEU A 121 3.85 9.74 -0.99
N VAL A 122 4.01 8.61 -0.30
CA VAL A 122 2.91 7.91 0.39
C VAL A 122 2.32 8.81 1.48
N ASP A 123 3.15 9.47 2.29
CA ASP A 123 2.72 10.38 3.36
C ASP A 123 1.91 11.58 2.85
N LEU A 124 2.27 12.11 1.68
CA LEU A 124 1.56 13.23 1.04
C LEU A 124 0.23 12.82 0.38
N LEU A 125 0.13 11.59 -0.09
CA LEU A 125 -1.01 11.12 -0.89
C LEU A 125 -2.03 10.32 -0.10
N ALA A 126 -1.59 9.62 0.94
CA ALA A 126 -2.47 8.81 1.77
C ALA A 126 -3.17 9.68 2.80
N GLN A 127 -4.43 9.37 3.07
CA GLN A 127 -5.15 9.93 4.20
C GLN A 127 -4.49 9.49 5.51
N ARG A 128 -4.13 8.21 5.58
CA ARG A 128 -3.42 7.57 6.69
C ARG A 128 -2.57 6.45 6.13
N TRP A 129 -1.43 6.16 6.73
CA TRP A 129 -0.61 5.02 6.37
C TRP A 129 0.20 4.57 7.57
N GLY A 130 0.75 3.37 7.50
CA GLY A 130 1.52 2.81 8.59
C GLY A 130 2.13 1.47 8.23
N TRP A 131 2.65 0.80 9.25
CA TRP A 131 3.20 -0.54 9.11
C TRP A 131 2.87 -1.36 10.35
N ARG A 132 2.83 -2.69 10.19
CA ARG A 132 2.67 -3.64 11.29
C ARG A 132 3.39 -4.95 10.96
N MET A 133 3.60 -5.77 11.97
CA MET A 133 3.93 -7.18 11.77
C MET A 133 2.63 -7.99 11.76
N GLY A 134 2.47 -8.92 10.83
CA GLY A 134 1.40 -9.90 10.89
C GLY A 134 1.68 -10.87 12.05
N GLU A 135 0.72 -11.04 12.96
CA GLU A 135 0.88 -11.94 14.11
C GLU A 135 0.98 -13.40 13.65
N ASP A 136 0.24 -13.74 12.59
CA ASP A 136 0.06 -15.11 12.10
C ASP A 136 1.25 -15.59 11.26
N ASN A 137 1.92 -14.68 10.56
CA ASN A 137 2.90 -14.99 9.51
C ASN A 137 4.26 -14.30 9.72
N GLY A 138 4.36 -13.35 10.66
CA GLY A 138 5.56 -12.55 10.89
C GLY A 138 5.98 -11.68 9.70
N LEU A 139 5.10 -11.47 8.72
CA LEU A 139 5.39 -10.61 7.57
C LEU A 139 5.28 -9.16 7.98
N LEU A 140 6.12 -8.32 7.40
CA LEU A 140 5.98 -6.88 7.50
C LEU A 140 4.91 -6.43 6.53
N HIS A 141 3.87 -5.79 7.05
CA HIS A 141 2.83 -5.13 6.31
C HIS A 141 3.11 -3.63 6.27
N THR A 142 3.10 -3.03 5.09
CA THR A 142 3.09 -1.58 4.90
C THR A 142 1.80 -1.21 4.18
N TRP A 143 0.99 -0.38 4.82
CA TRP A 143 -0.38 -0.12 4.38
C TRP A 143 -0.69 1.36 4.27
N CYS A 144 -1.67 1.69 3.44
CA CYS A 144 -2.22 3.04 3.35
C CYS A 144 -3.74 3.03 3.10
N LEU A 145 -4.37 4.10 3.56
CA LEU A 145 -5.75 4.46 3.30
C LEU A 145 -5.77 5.65 2.35
N LEU A 146 -6.49 5.48 1.24
CA LEU A 146 -6.71 6.52 0.23
C LEU A 146 -8.15 6.99 0.29
N GLU A 147 -8.37 8.29 0.17
CA GLU A 147 -9.69 8.89 0.06
C GLU A 147 -9.80 9.74 -1.21
N GLY A 148 -10.89 9.56 -1.95
CA GLY A 148 -11.13 10.29 -3.18
C GLY A 148 -11.58 11.72 -2.90
N ALA A 149 -10.93 12.70 -3.51
CA ALA A 149 -11.25 14.12 -3.34
C ALA A 149 -12.74 14.40 -3.54
N GLN A 150 -13.41 15.06 -2.60
CA GLN A 150 -14.82 15.46 -2.70
C GLN A 150 -15.03 16.25 -4.00
N ALA A 151 -16.06 15.88 -4.76
CA ALA A 151 -16.55 16.79 -5.78
C ALA A 151 -17.13 17.99 -5.02
N LEU A 152 -16.45 19.12 -5.06
CA LEU A 152 -17.04 20.38 -4.61
C LEU A 152 -18.28 20.60 -5.47
N VAL A 153 -19.45 20.47 -4.87
CA VAL A 153 -20.70 20.91 -5.48
C VAL A 153 -20.63 22.43 -5.47
N ALA A 154 -20.24 23.01 -6.62
CA ALA A 154 -20.34 24.43 -6.90
C ALA A 154 -21.77 24.78 -7.33
#